data_AF-A0A928C761-F1
#
_entry.id   AF-A0A928C761-F1
#
_cell.length_a   1.000
_cell.length_b   1.000
_cell.length_c   1.000
_cell.angle_alpha   90.00
_cell.angle_beta   90.00
_cell.angle_gamma   90.00
#
_symmetry.space_group_name_H-M   'P 1'
#
loop_
_entity.id
_entity.type
_entity.pdbx_description
1 polymer ?
#
loop_
_entity_poly.entity_id
_entity_poly.type
_entity_poly.pdbx_seq_one_letter_code
_entity_poly.pdbx_strand_id
1 'polypeptide(L)'
;MKDLNITKQLFFLLLLIMGGSLKAQYHDESIFTPYKTNIVSYNGYSFPISPKSNEWKDKNHSQRIDALQLPNDTLQNISTLRLLETCLYYPLNIDAFMNDDVVAGFKKIKSQFNGYEELFGRDDFPPVLMELYSSRDVNFIEKIDNDYDRGQYSFDYRIMELMMHEILDEVSNQRSNQIVELVSEKQSQRENLKEYYGGNNIADRIINKSNQ
;
A
#
# COMPACT_ATOMS: atom_id res chain seq x y z
N MET A 1 23.63 -18.53 -4.75
CA MET A 1 22.16 -18.54 -4.92
C MET A 1 21.48 -17.52 -3.99
N LYS A 2 21.97 -16.27 -3.93
CA LYS A 2 21.32 -15.17 -3.18
C LYS A 2 20.96 -13.96 -4.06
N ASP A 3 21.40 -13.93 -5.32
CA ASP A 3 21.34 -12.70 -6.13
C ASP A 3 20.14 -12.60 -7.07
N LEU A 4 19.33 -13.65 -7.21
CA LEU A 4 18.22 -13.68 -8.19
C LEU A 4 16.93 -12.97 -7.70
N ASN A 5 16.77 -12.80 -6.37
CA ASN A 5 15.57 -12.19 -5.79
C ASN A 5 15.68 -10.66 -5.69
N ILE A 6 16.90 -10.16 -5.45
CA ILE A 6 17.21 -8.73 -5.41
C ILE A 6 17.04 -8.10 -6.79
N THR A 7 17.42 -8.80 -7.87
CA THR A 7 17.27 -8.28 -9.24
C THR A 7 15.81 -8.14 -9.68
N LYS A 8 14.90 -9.00 -9.20
CA LYS A 8 13.46 -8.89 -9.50
C LYS A 8 12.76 -7.80 -8.67
N GLN A 9 13.18 -7.59 -7.42
CA GLN A 9 12.70 -6.47 -6.60
C GLN A 9 13.18 -5.12 -7.14
N LEU A 10 14.44 -5.03 -7.61
CA LEU A 10 14.94 -3.85 -8.34
C LEU A 10 14.24 -3.64 -9.68
N PHE A 11 13.76 -4.69 -10.35
CA PHE A 11 13.06 -4.57 -11.63
C PHE A 11 11.67 -3.91 -11.47
N PHE A 12 10.92 -4.26 -10.42
CA PHE A 12 9.68 -3.56 -10.06
C PHE A 12 9.93 -2.11 -9.62
N LEU A 13 11.06 -1.86 -8.94
CA LEU A 13 11.50 -0.50 -8.57
C LEU A 13 11.82 0.37 -9.80
N LEU A 14 12.39 -0.23 -10.86
CA LEU A 14 12.76 0.45 -12.11
C LEU A 14 11.55 0.78 -13.00
N LEU A 15 10.49 -0.05 -12.99
CA LEU A 15 9.26 0.22 -13.76
C LEU A 15 8.50 1.45 -13.26
N LEU A 16 8.57 1.77 -11.95
CA LEU A 16 8.02 3.00 -11.39
C LEU A 16 8.78 4.26 -11.83
N ILE A 17 10.06 4.13 -12.21
CA ILE A 17 10.94 5.24 -12.61
C ILE A 17 10.88 5.49 -14.13
N MET A 18 10.56 4.49 -14.95
CA MET A 18 10.52 4.61 -16.42
C MET A 18 9.19 5.11 -17.01
N GLY A 19 8.40 5.87 -16.24
CA GLY A 19 7.23 6.62 -16.73
C GLY A 19 7.59 7.85 -17.59
N GLY A 20 8.60 7.74 -18.45
CA GLY A 20 9.10 8.83 -19.27
C GLY A 20 9.28 8.39 -20.71
N SER A 21 8.18 8.36 -21.46
CA SER A 21 8.07 8.84 -22.86
C SER A 21 6.76 8.36 -23.48
N LEU A 22 5.73 9.20 -23.44
CA LEU A 22 4.77 9.43 -24.51
C LEU A 22 3.88 10.59 -24.06
N LYS A 23 3.77 11.61 -24.91
CA LYS A 23 3.01 12.84 -24.66
C LYS A 23 1.53 12.51 -24.37
N ALA A 24 1.17 12.38 -23.10
CA ALA A 24 -0.21 12.46 -22.65
C ALA A 24 -0.46 13.90 -22.18
N GLN A 25 -1.61 14.45 -22.59
CA GLN A 25 -2.02 15.83 -22.34
C GLN A 25 -1.91 16.21 -20.86
N TYR A 26 -1.26 17.35 -20.63
CA TYR A 26 -1.09 17.99 -19.33
C TYR A 26 -2.43 18.20 -18.64
N HIS A 27 -2.61 17.55 -17.50
CA HIS A 27 -3.54 17.95 -16.45
C HIS A 27 -2.69 18.47 -15.28
N ASP A 28 -3.02 19.66 -14.77
CA ASP A 28 -2.41 20.42 -13.66
C ASP A 28 -1.54 19.59 -12.67
N GLU A 29 -0.23 19.89 -12.62
CA GLU A 29 0.82 19.14 -11.92
C GLU A 29 0.92 19.40 -10.40
N SER A 30 -0.05 20.06 -9.78
CA SER A 30 0.04 20.48 -8.37
C SER A 30 -0.59 19.52 -7.35
N ILE A 31 -1.31 18.48 -7.78
CA ILE A 31 -2.04 17.58 -6.87
C ILE A 31 -1.82 16.13 -7.28
N PHE A 32 -1.32 15.29 -6.37
CA PHE A 32 -1.34 13.85 -6.58
C PHE A 32 -2.79 13.36 -6.53
N THR A 33 -3.34 13.02 -7.69
CA THR A 33 -4.62 12.30 -7.81
C THR A 33 -4.32 10.83 -8.06
N PRO A 34 -4.55 9.94 -7.09
CA PRO A 34 -4.57 8.53 -7.37
C PRO A 34 -5.76 8.20 -8.27
N TYR A 35 -5.50 7.47 -9.34
CA TYR A 35 -6.45 6.71 -10.16
C TYR A 35 -7.84 7.34 -10.42
N LYS A 36 -8.05 7.76 -11.66
CA LYS A 36 -9.34 7.60 -12.32
C LYS A 36 -9.30 6.31 -13.14
N THR A 37 -9.56 5.17 -12.50
CA THR A 37 -10.10 4.00 -13.23
C THR A 37 -11.62 4.09 -13.13
N ASN A 38 -12.35 3.55 -14.11
CA ASN A 38 -13.82 3.59 -14.11
C ASN A 38 -14.50 2.76 -12.98
N ILE A 39 -13.77 2.28 -11.97
CA ILE A 39 -14.26 1.23 -11.05
C ILE A 39 -13.94 1.48 -9.56
N VAL A 40 -12.83 2.14 -9.21
CA VAL A 40 -12.58 2.59 -7.82
C VAL A 40 -12.10 4.04 -7.84
N SER A 41 -12.97 4.97 -7.46
CA SER A 41 -12.56 6.37 -7.27
C SER A 41 -11.78 6.45 -5.97
N TYR A 42 -10.48 6.72 -6.04
CA TYR A 42 -9.74 7.11 -4.84
C TYR A 42 -10.42 8.32 -4.19
N ASN A 43 -10.75 8.21 -2.91
CA ASN A 43 -11.37 9.30 -2.17
C ASN A 43 -10.53 9.72 -0.95
N GLY A 44 -9.30 9.24 -0.82
CA GLY A 44 -8.38 9.67 0.24
C GLY A 44 -7.86 11.11 0.08
N TYR A 45 -6.91 11.48 0.93
CA TYR A 45 -6.27 12.79 0.91
C TYR A 45 -5.28 12.91 -0.24
N SER A 46 -5.32 13.99 -1.00
CA SER A 46 -4.33 14.26 -2.03
C SER A 46 -3.09 14.91 -1.42
N PHE A 47 -1.96 14.19 -1.49
CA PHE A 47 -0.69 14.71 -0.99
C PHE A 47 -0.21 15.92 -1.82
N PRO A 48 0.41 16.93 -1.18
CA PRO A 48 0.87 18.14 -1.84
C PRO A 48 2.09 17.90 -2.74
N ILE A 49 2.81 16.80 -2.51
CA ILE A 49 3.98 16.42 -3.31
C ILE A 49 3.90 14.93 -3.68
N SER A 50 4.57 14.57 -4.76
CA SER A 50 4.69 13.17 -5.20
C SER A 50 6.07 12.90 -5.82
N PRO A 51 6.51 11.63 -5.92
CA PRO A 51 7.77 11.27 -6.56
C PRO A 51 7.97 11.81 -7.98
N LYS A 52 6.88 12.16 -8.66
CA LYS A 52 6.89 12.73 -10.02
C LYS A 52 7.11 14.26 -10.03
N SER A 53 6.77 14.95 -8.94
CA SER A 53 6.88 16.41 -8.84
C SER A 53 8.34 16.90 -8.76
N ASN A 54 8.62 18.11 -9.25
CA ASN A 54 9.95 18.72 -9.10
C ASN A 54 10.27 19.02 -7.63
N GLU A 55 9.28 19.48 -6.87
CA GLU A 55 9.42 19.74 -5.43
C GLU A 55 9.92 18.51 -4.65
N TRP A 56 9.51 17.29 -5.04
CA TRP A 56 10.02 16.06 -4.43
C TRP A 56 11.51 15.84 -4.65
N LYS A 57 12.01 16.17 -5.85
CA LYS A 57 13.42 15.97 -6.23
C LYS A 57 14.35 16.88 -5.42
N ASP A 58 13.87 18.08 -5.10
CA ASP A 58 14.62 19.08 -4.35
C ASP A 58 14.60 18.83 -2.82
N LYS A 59 13.68 17.98 -2.34
CA LYS A 59 13.60 17.59 -0.93
C LYS A 59 14.44 16.35 -0.62
N ASN A 60 15.13 16.39 0.52
CA ASN A 60 15.69 15.19 1.14
C ASN A 60 14.59 14.33 1.78
N HIS A 61 14.95 13.12 2.23
CA HIS A 61 13.98 12.16 2.76
C HIS A 61 13.20 12.69 3.99
N SER A 62 13.85 13.38 4.93
CA SER A 62 13.16 13.98 6.08
C SER A 62 12.16 15.05 5.64
N GLN A 63 12.56 15.92 4.73
CA GLN A 63 11.69 16.97 4.19
C GLN A 63 10.48 16.40 3.44
N ARG A 64 10.61 15.21 2.83
CA ARG A 64 9.47 14.51 2.21
C ARG A 64 8.50 13.99 3.26
N ILE A 65 9.00 13.37 4.34
CA ILE A 65 8.16 12.92 5.46
C ILE A 65 7.38 14.12 6.04
N ASP A 66 8.06 15.24 6.28
CA ASP A 66 7.43 16.44 6.83
C ASP A 66 6.35 17.01 5.88
N ALA A 67 6.63 17.04 4.58
CA ALA A 67 5.69 17.55 3.57
C ALA A 67 4.49 16.64 3.31
N LEU A 68 4.55 15.37 3.73
CA LEU A 68 3.47 14.40 3.53
C LEU A 68 2.56 14.24 4.75
N GLN A 69 2.86 14.88 5.89
CA GLN A 69 1.98 14.83 7.06
C GLN A 69 0.59 15.40 6.74
N LEU A 70 -0.47 14.77 7.24
CA LEU A 70 -1.82 15.29 7.09
C LEU A 70 -2.01 16.50 8.02
N PRO A 71 -2.67 17.58 7.57
CA PRO A 71 -3.11 18.64 8.46
C PRO A 71 -4.06 18.11 9.55
N ASN A 72 -3.97 18.64 10.78
CA ASN A 72 -4.79 18.18 11.92
C ASN A 72 -6.30 18.21 11.62
N ASP A 73 -6.78 19.25 10.96
CA ASP A 73 -8.19 19.36 10.57
C ASP A 73 -8.62 18.26 9.59
N THR A 74 -7.71 17.83 8.70
CA THR A 74 -7.96 16.67 7.83
C THR A 74 -8.02 15.38 8.64
N LEU A 75 -7.07 15.13 9.53
CA LEU A 75 -7.02 13.91 10.36
C LEU A 75 -8.29 13.72 11.19
N GLN A 76 -8.80 14.80 11.79
CA GLN A 76 -9.98 14.75 12.67
C GLN A 76 -11.29 14.50 11.91
N ASN A 77 -11.36 14.88 10.63
CA ASN A 77 -12.60 14.84 9.85
C ASN A 77 -12.63 13.74 8.77
N ILE A 78 -11.49 13.10 8.48
CA ILE A 78 -11.41 12.04 7.46
C ILE A 78 -12.00 10.73 8.00
N SER A 79 -12.89 10.09 7.24
CA SER A 79 -13.44 8.78 7.60
C SER A 79 -12.36 7.69 7.56
N THR A 80 -12.58 6.60 8.29
CA THR A 80 -11.60 5.48 8.37
C THR A 80 -11.30 4.88 7.00
N LEU A 81 -12.31 4.70 6.13
CA LEU A 81 -12.09 4.22 4.77
C LEU A 81 -11.22 5.19 3.95
N ARG A 82 -11.49 6.49 4.00
CA ARG A 82 -10.71 7.50 3.27
C ARG A 82 -9.29 7.62 3.81
N LEU A 83 -9.10 7.46 5.12
CA LEU A 83 -7.78 7.43 5.74
C LEU A 83 -6.99 6.17 5.38
N LEU A 84 -7.66 5.01 5.33
CA LEU A 84 -7.07 3.77 4.83
C LEU A 84 -6.61 3.92 3.38
N GLU A 85 -7.46 4.46 2.50
CA GLU A 85 -7.07 4.77 1.12
C GLU A 85 -5.86 5.72 1.09
N THR A 86 -5.89 6.78 1.90
CA THR A 86 -4.76 7.73 2.03
C THR A 86 -3.46 7.00 2.40
N CYS A 87 -3.53 6.07 3.35
CA CYS A 87 -2.37 5.30 3.79
C CYS A 87 -1.86 4.34 2.71
N LEU A 88 -2.74 3.69 1.94
CA LEU A 88 -2.34 2.84 0.81
C LEU A 88 -1.57 3.62 -0.26
N TYR A 89 -1.97 4.87 -0.47
CA TYR A 89 -1.36 5.80 -1.43
C TYR A 89 -0.26 6.68 -0.85
N TYR A 90 0.17 6.42 0.39
CA TYR A 90 1.27 7.16 1.01
C TYR A 90 2.56 6.99 0.19
N PRO A 91 3.15 8.06 -0.37
CA PRO A 91 4.23 7.95 -1.35
C PRO A 91 5.51 7.26 -0.86
N LEU A 92 5.75 7.22 0.45
CA LEU A 92 6.93 6.60 1.05
C LEU A 92 6.68 5.16 1.55
N ASN A 93 5.52 4.56 1.24
CA ASN A 93 5.26 3.13 1.53
C ASN A 93 6.33 2.19 0.94
N ILE A 94 6.96 2.60 -0.18
CA ILE A 94 8.03 1.82 -0.81
C ILE A 94 9.25 1.61 0.12
N ASP A 95 9.47 2.50 1.09
CA ASP A 95 10.61 2.42 2.00
C ASP A 95 10.53 1.19 2.92
N ALA A 96 9.34 0.59 3.09
CA ALA A 96 9.17 -0.66 3.82
C ALA A 96 9.99 -1.78 3.16
N PHE A 97 10.02 -1.79 1.83
CA PHE A 97 10.63 -2.83 1.02
C PHE A 97 12.13 -2.59 0.76
N MET A 98 12.66 -1.44 1.20
CA MET A 98 14.10 -1.18 1.21
C MET A 98 14.80 -1.73 2.46
N ASN A 99 14.04 -2.23 3.44
CA ASN A 99 14.58 -2.89 4.63
C ASN A 99 14.72 -4.40 4.39
N ASP A 100 15.70 -5.03 5.05
CA ASP A 100 15.90 -6.49 4.99
C ASP A 100 14.67 -7.27 5.49
N ASP A 101 13.98 -6.73 6.50
CA ASP A 101 12.67 -7.21 6.93
C ASP A 101 11.60 -6.15 6.61
N VAL A 102 10.70 -6.50 5.69
CA VAL A 102 9.58 -5.66 5.26
C VAL A 102 8.64 -5.27 6.40
N VAL A 103 8.46 -6.12 7.42
CA VAL A 103 7.63 -5.79 8.59
C VAL A 103 8.32 -4.73 9.45
N ALA A 104 9.62 -4.86 9.67
CA ALA A 104 10.40 -3.84 10.37
C ALA A 104 10.40 -2.50 9.58
N GLY A 105 10.51 -2.58 8.26
CA GLY A 105 10.38 -1.42 7.38
C GLY A 105 9.01 -0.74 7.47
N PHE A 106 7.93 -1.52 7.46
CA PHE A 106 6.57 -0.99 7.60
C PHE A 106 6.37 -0.33 8.98
N LYS A 107 6.85 -0.94 10.07
CA LYS A 107 6.82 -0.35 11.41
C LYS A 107 7.50 1.02 11.46
N LYS A 108 8.63 1.18 10.76
CA LYS A 108 9.32 2.47 10.66
C LYS A 108 8.49 3.52 9.92
N ILE A 109 7.85 3.16 8.81
CA ILE A 109 6.94 4.07 8.10
C ILE A 109 5.75 4.45 8.97
N LYS A 110 5.12 3.47 9.62
CA LYS A 110 4.00 3.67 10.56
C LYS A 110 4.36 4.69 11.64
N SER A 111 5.58 4.65 12.17
CA SER A 111 6.02 5.58 13.22
C SER A 111 6.40 6.99 12.72
N GLN A 112 6.47 7.20 11.41
CA GLN A 112 6.92 8.46 10.80
C GLN A 112 5.77 9.27 10.18
N PHE A 113 4.62 8.66 9.96
CA PHE A 113 3.49 9.28 9.26
C PHE A 113 2.25 9.34 10.16
N ASN A 114 1.76 10.54 10.43
CA ASN A 114 0.61 10.77 11.31
C ASN A 114 -0.70 10.12 10.81
N GLY A 115 -0.85 9.88 9.50
CA GLY A 115 -2.00 9.16 8.97
C GLY A 115 -2.03 7.70 9.40
N TYR A 116 -0.87 7.04 9.51
CA TYR A 116 -0.78 5.68 10.03
C TYR A 116 -1.01 5.65 11.54
N GLU A 117 -0.43 6.59 12.28
CA GLU A 117 -0.67 6.72 13.72
C GLU A 117 -2.18 6.84 14.03
N GLU A 118 -2.85 7.78 13.35
CA GLU A 118 -4.29 8.00 13.48
C GLU A 118 -5.09 6.76 13.06
N LEU A 119 -4.78 6.13 11.91
CA LEU A 119 -5.53 4.99 11.41
C LEU A 119 -5.48 3.79 12.38
N PHE A 120 -4.29 3.46 12.88
CA PHE A 120 -4.11 2.34 13.81
C PHE A 120 -4.68 2.63 15.21
N GLY A 121 -4.95 3.89 15.54
CA GLY A 121 -5.64 4.27 16.79
C GLY A 121 -7.16 4.13 16.74
N ARG A 122 -7.77 3.80 15.59
CA ARG A 122 -9.22 3.73 15.42
C ARG A 122 -9.77 2.33 15.68
N ASP A 123 -10.76 2.22 16.55
CA ASP A 123 -11.43 0.96 16.87
C ASP A 123 -12.09 0.29 15.65
N ASP A 124 -12.54 1.09 14.67
CA ASP A 124 -13.21 0.61 13.46
C ASP A 124 -12.23 0.28 12.31
N PHE A 125 -10.92 0.44 12.51
CA PHE A 125 -9.93 0.17 11.47
C PHE A 125 -9.89 -1.31 11.03
N PRO A 126 -9.80 -2.32 11.92
CA PRO A 126 -9.75 -3.72 11.51
C PRO A 126 -10.91 -4.16 10.59
N PRO A 127 -12.21 -3.91 10.92
CA PRO A 127 -13.29 -4.29 10.02
C PRO A 127 -13.27 -3.54 8.68
N VAL A 128 -12.90 -2.25 8.67
CA VAL A 128 -12.79 -1.45 7.43
C VAL A 128 -11.68 -1.99 6.51
N LEU A 129 -10.53 -2.36 7.08
CA LEU A 129 -9.43 -2.97 6.33
C LEU A 129 -9.85 -4.31 5.69
N MET A 130 -10.54 -5.16 6.46
CA MET A 130 -11.02 -6.45 5.96
C MET A 130 -12.06 -6.29 4.85
N GLU A 131 -12.98 -5.33 4.98
CA GLU A 131 -14.00 -5.05 3.97
C GLU A 131 -13.36 -4.59 2.64
N LEU A 132 -12.41 -3.65 2.72
CA LEU A 132 -11.68 -3.19 1.54
C LEU A 132 -10.89 -4.33 0.89
N TYR A 133 -10.18 -5.14 1.68
CA TYR A 133 -9.40 -6.26 1.15
C TYR A 133 -10.29 -7.35 0.53
N SER A 134 -11.42 -7.66 1.16
CA SER A 134 -12.37 -8.67 0.68
C SER A 134 -13.04 -8.25 -0.63
N SER A 135 -13.45 -6.99 -0.74
CA SER A 135 -14.13 -6.46 -1.93
C SER A 135 -13.26 -6.37 -3.20
N ARG A 136 -11.93 -6.40 -3.08
CA ARG A 136 -11.04 -6.37 -4.24
C ARG A 136 -11.01 -7.72 -4.98
N ASP A 137 -11.23 -7.68 -6.28
CA ASP A 137 -11.08 -8.85 -7.17
C ASP A 137 -9.60 -9.03 -7.57
N VAL A 138 -8.99 -10.16 -7.24
CA VAL A 138 -7.58 -10.40 -7.58
C VAL A 138 -7.37 -10.51 -9.10
N ASN A 139 -8.38 -10.96 -9.86
CA ASN A 139 -8.29 -11.13 -11.31
C ASN A 139 -8.44 -9.81 -12.05
N PHE A 140 -8.92 -8.76 -11.36
CA PHE A 140 -9.03 -7.43 -11.96
C PHE A 140 -7.68 -6.92 -12.49
N ILE A 141 -6.57 -7.38 -11.92
CA ILE A 141 -5.21 -6.99 -12.34
C ILE A 141 -4.93 -7.25 -13.83
N GLU A 142 -5.54 -8.28 -14.42
CA GLU A 142 -5.39 -8.62 -15.84
C GLU A 142 -6.11 -7.62 -16.76
N LYS A 143 -7.08 -6.86 -16.22
CA LYS A 143 -7.84 -5.83 -16.94
C LYS A 143 -7.20 -4.45 -16.82
N ILE A 144 -6.09 -4.32 -16.09
CA ILE A 144 -5.39 -3.05 -15.93
C ILE A 144 -4.39 -2.91 -17.07
N ASP A 145 -4.65 -1.96 -17.97
CA ASP A 145 -3.89 -1.83 -19.22
C ASP A 145 -2.47 -1.29 -19.02
N ASN A 146 -2.25 -0.41 -18.04
CA ASN A 146 -0.95 0.23 -17.83
C ASN A 146 -0.19 -0.34 -16.62
N ASP A 147 1.13 -0.45 -16.79
CA ASP A 147 1.99 -1.14 -15.81
C ASP A 147 2.10 -0.42 -14.48
N TYR A 148 2.03 0.91 -14.47
CA TYR A 148 2.03 1.70 -13.24
C TYR A 148 0.82 1.34 -12.38
N ASP A 149 -0.36 1.35 -13.00
CA ASP A 149 -1.61 1.03 -12.33
C ASP A 149 -1.68 -0.41 -11.86
N ARG A 150 -1.16 -1.32 -12.68
CA ARG A 150 -1.09 -2.74 -12.35
C ARG A 150 -0.17 -2.98 -11.15
N GLY A 151 0.98 -2.31 -11.14
CA GLY A 151 1.96 -2.38 -10.06
C GLY A 151 1.42 -1.82 -8.75
N GLN A 152 0.72 -0.68 -8.77
CA GLN A 152 0.08 -0.17 -7.56
C GLN A 152 -1.03 -1.09 -7.06
N TYR A 153 -1.85 -1.66 -7.96
CA TYR A 153 -2.92 -2.56 -7.56
C TYR A 153 -2.38 -3.78 -6.79
N SER A 154 -1.28 -4.39 -7.26
CA SER A 154 -0.62 -5.47 -6.52
C SER A 154 0.12 -4.98 -5.27
N PHE A 155 0.67 -3.76 -5.28
CA PHE A 155 1.32 -3.16 -4.12
C PHE A 155 0.36 -2.88 -2.96
N ASP A 156 -0.86 -2.41 -3.26
CA ASP A 156 -1.91 -2.18 -2.26
C ASP A 156 -2.23 -3.46 -1.48
N TYR A 157 -2.27 -4.62 -2.14
CA TYR A 157 -2.44 -5.91 -1.45
C TYR A 157 -1.33 -6.14 -0.42
N ARG A 158 -0.08 -5.81 -0.75
CA ARG A 158 1.04 -6.01 0.16
C ARG A 158 1.02 -5.04 1.34
N ILE A 159 0.62 -3.80 1.13
CA ILE A 159 0.44 -2.84 2.21
C ILE A 159 -0.73 -3.26 3.13
N MET A 160 -1.87 -3.68 2.58
CA MET A 160 -2.98 -4.19 3.40
C MET A 160 -2.59 -5.44 4.19
N GLU A 161 -1.82 -6.35 3.61
CA GLU A 161 -1.31 -7.53 4.33
C GLU A 161 -0.33 -7.14 5.44
N LEU A 162 0.55 -6.16 5.23
CA LEU A 162 1.40 -5.61 6.29
C LEU A 162 0.58 -4.98 7.41
N MET A 163 -0.48 -4.23 7.08
CA MET A 163 -1.41 -3.69 8.07
C MET A 163 -2.11 -4.80 8.87
N MET A 164 -2.60 -5.85 8.20
CA MET A 164 -3.23 -7.02 8.83
C MET A 164 -2.27 -7.76 9.75
N HIS A 165 -1.00 -7.91 9.33
CA HIS A 165 0.05 -8.51 10.16
C HIS A 165 0.27 -7.73 11.47
N GLU A 166 0.25 -6.40 11.41
CA GLU A 166 0.46 -5.54 12.58
C GLU A 166 -0.69 -5.63 13.59
N ILE A 167 -1.94 -5.66 13.13
CA ILE A 167 -3.11 -5.72 14.03
C ILE A 167 -3.43 -7.13 14.55
N LEU A 168 -2.78 -8.17 14.04
CA LEU A 168 -3.20 -9.56 14.25
C LEU A 168 -3.23 -9.97 15.74
N ASP A 169 -2.32 -9.43 16.55
CA ASP A 169 -2.22 -9.71 17.99
C ASP A 169 -3.06 -8.75 18.84
N GLU A 170 -3.55 -7.67 18.24
CA GLU A 170 -4.32 -6.61 18.92
C GLU A 170 -5.83 -6.87 18.85
N VAL A 171 -6.28 -7.65 17.87
CA VAL A 171 -7.70 -8.03 17.69
C VAL A 171 -8.06 -9.32 18.45
N SER A 172 -9.36 -9.59 18.60
CA SER A 172 -9.81 -10.84 19.22
C SER A 172 -9.39 -12.08 18.42
N ASN A 173 -9.24 -13.23 19.07
CA ASN A 173 -8.91 -14.50 18.40
C ASN A 173 -9.87 -14.83 17.24
N GLN A 174 -11.17 -14.57 17.42
CA GLN A 174 -12.16 -14.75 16.35
C GLN A 174 -11.84 -13.87 15.15
N ARG A 175 -11.48 -12.60 15.38
CA ARG A 175 -11.14 -11.65 14.32
C ARG A 175 -9.82 -11.99 13.64
N SER A 176 -8.82 -12.41 14.42
CA SER A 176 -7.54 -12.90 13.92
C SER A 176 -7.71 -14.09 12.97
N ASN A 177 -8.54 -15.07 13.34
CA ASN A 177 -8.88 -16.20 12.47
C ASN A 177 -9.57 -15.76 11.17
N GLN A 178 -10.51 -14.80 11.25
CA GLN A 178 -11.17 -14.26 10.05
C GLN A 178 -10.18 -13.54 9.11
N ILE A 179 -9.19 -12.83 9.66
CA ILE A 179 -8.11 -12.20 8.87
C ILE A 179 -7.29 -13.29 8.16
N VAL A 180 -6.89 -14.34 8.88
CA VAL A 180 -6.08 -15.44 8.33
C VAL A 180 -6.81 -16.19 7.22
N GLU A 181 -8.09 -16.51 7.42
CA GLU A 181 -8.93 -17.15 6.40
C GLU A 181 -9.02 -16.28 5.14
N LEU A 182 -9.31 -14.98 5.30
CA LEU A 182 -9.42 -14.03 4.21
C LEU A 182 -8.10 -13.88 3.42
N VAL A 183 -6.97 -13.77 4.13
CA VAL A 183 -5.64 -13.69 3.50
C VAL A 183 -5.30 -14.98 2.76
N SER A 184 -5.60 -16.15 3.36
CA SER A 184 -5.38 -17.46 2.74
C SER A 184 -6.20 -17.63 1.47
N GLU A 185 -7.46 -17.19 1.48
CA GLU A 185 -8.34 -17.22 0.32
C GLU A 185 -7.76 -16.38 -0.82
N LYS A 186 -7.45 -15.10 -0.55
CA LYS A 186 -6.89 -14.20 -1.58
C LYS A 186 -5.51 -14.66 -2.06
N GLN A 187 -4.67 -15.20 -1.18
CA GLN A 187 -3.39 -15.81 -1.57
C GLN A 187 -3.60 -16.96 -2.56
N SER A 188 -4.52 -17.88 -2.26
CA SER A 188 -4.83 -19.01 -3.13
C SER A 188 -5.29 -18.56 -4.52
N GLN A 189 -6.11 -17.50 -4.59
CA GLN A 189 -6.56 -16.93 -5.86
C GLN A 189 -5.39 -16.30 -6.66
N ARG A 190 -4.37 -15.74 -5.98
CA ARG A 190 -3.18 -15.14 -6.61
C ARG A 190 -2.13 -16.15 -7.06
N GLU A 191 -2.23 -17.43 -6.68
CA GLU A 191 -1.24 -18.46 -7.04
C GLU A 191 -1.04 -18.61 -8.56
N ASN A 192 -2.10 -18.42 -9.34
CA ASN A 192 -2.05 -18.46 -10.81
C ASN A 192 -1.66 -17.10 -11.45
N LEU A 193 -1.49 -16.05 -10.63
CA LEU A 193 -1.22 -14.66 -11.04
C LEU A 193 0.12 -14.15 -10.49
N LYS A 194 1.06 -15.06 -10.20
CA LYS A 194 2.37 -14.76 -9.58
C LYS A 194 3.22 -13.77 -10.36
N GLU A 195 3.03 -13.69 -11.67
CA GLU A 195 3.70 -12.69 -12.51
C GLU A 195 3.34 -11.24 -12.13
N TYR A 196 2.14 -11.03 -11.60
CA TYR A 196 1.67 -9.71 -11.19
C TYR A 196 1.88 -9.43 -9.68
N TYR A 197 1.65 -10.44 -8.84
CA TYR A 197 1.64 -10.27 -7.39
C TYR A 197 2.96 -10.66 -6.70
N GLY A 198 3.88 -11.31 -7.41
CA GLY A 198 5.13 -11.79 -6.83
C GLY A 198 4.93 -12.91 -5.80
N GLY A 199 5.90 -13.06 -4.88
CA GLY A 199 5.87 -14.07 -3.82
C GLY A 199 4.97 -13.69 -2.63
N ASN A 200 4.62 -14.67 -1.80
CA ASN A 200 3.61 -14.54 -0.75
C ASN A 200 4.17 -14.38 0.68
N ASN A 201 5.41 -13.89 0.80
CA ASN A 201 6.16 -13.88 2.06
C ASN A 201 5.42 -13.24 3.25
N ILE A 202 4.62 -12.19 3.04
CA ILE A 202 3.85 -11.56 4.14
C ILE A 202 2.56 -12.32 4.47
N ALA A 203 1.85 -12.81 3.46
CA ALA A 203 0.65 -13.62 3.65
C ALA A 203 0.99 -14.92 4.42
N ASP A 204 2.10 -15.58 4.05
CA ASP A 204 2.60 -16.76 4.77
C ASP A 204 2.93 -16.44 6.23
N ARG A 205 3.46 -15.24 6.53
CA ARG A 205 3.73 -14.81 7.92
C ARG A 205 2.45 -14.64 8.71
N ILE A 206 1.39 -14.05 8.14
CA ILE A 206 0.09 -13.91 8.79
C ILE A 206 -0.49 -15.29 9.11
N ILE A 207 -0.50 -16.18 8.14
CA ILE A 207 -1.04 -17.54 8.27
C ILE A 207 -0.27 -18.35 9.32
N ASN A 208 1.06 -18.22 9.37
CA ASN A 208 1.86 -18.95 10.34
C ASN A 208 1.79 -18.36 11.75
N LYS A 209 1.51 -17.07 11.90
CA LYS A 209 1.45 -16.38 13.19
C LYS A 209 0.23 -16.79 14.02
N SER A 210 -0.91 -17.11 13.41
CA SER A 210 -2.10 -17.60 14.13
C SER A 210 -2.02 -19.05 14.57
N ASN A 211 -1.04 -19.81 14.05
CA ASN A 211 -0.83 -21.23 14.37
C ASN A 211 0.14 -21.43 15.55
N GLN A 212 0.58 -20.34 16.20
CA GLN A 212 1.43 -20.33 17.39
C GLN A 212 0.63 -19.91 18.61
#